data_AF-A0A2N7U0T6-F1
#
_entry.id   AF-A0A2N7U0T6-F1
#
_cell.length_a   1.000
_cell.length_b   1.000
_cell.length_c   1.000
_cell.angle_alpha   90.00
_cell.angle_beta   90.00
_cell.angle_gamma   90.00
#
_symmetry.space_group_name_H-M   'P 1'
#
loop_
_entity.id
_entity.type
_entity.pdbx_description
1 polymer ?
#
loop_
_entity_poly.entity_id
_entity_poly.type
_entity_poly.pdbx_seq_one_letter_code
_entity_poly.pdbx_strand_id
1 'polypeptide(L)'
;MLEKLASLIFYFLKPIYAFEHRKRIHIGTCVLFEISGKHFLITAAHVLAQRSAIQLYLQNLPLRGGYWTATHQDPDFAVYEMSYEEINALSDCKFFSETLIDGPPIKQGKACQLLGYPVSKNKNFINSDEEVCPEIRLVETRVATSDNSNINCEYYFWVEYQKNLFSPQGMSGGLIATLDISQVPRLQILGMPIEYDKRKTAIKCVRYQLIVNSVQRILGEQSNK
;
A
#
# COMPACT_ATOMS: atom_id res chain seq x y z
N MET A 1 -22.01 -3.81 4.35
CA MET A 1 -20.92 -4.79 4.07
C MET A 1 -19.60 -4.06 3.79
N LEU A 2 -19.60 -3.09 2.87
CA LEU A 2 -18.42 -2.26 2.55
C LEU A 2 -17.87 -1.46 3.75
N GLU A 3 -18.73 -0.88 4.59
CA GLU A 3 -18.28 -0.19 5.81
C GLU A 3 -17.58 -1.14 6.79
N LYS A 4 -18.11 -2.36 6.97
CA LYS A 4 -17.47 -3.40 7.79
C LYS A 4 -16.12 -3.83 7.21
N LEU A 5 -15.99 -3.87 5.88
CA LEU A 5 -14.72 -4.14 5.20
C LEU A 5 -13.74 -2.98 5.41
N ALA A 6 -14.17 -1.73 5.29
CA ALA A 6 -13.33 -0.56 5.54
C ALA A 6 -12.83 -0.52 7.00
N SER A 7 -13.69 -0.82 7.98
CA SER A 7 -13.30 -0.93 9.39
C SER A 7 -12.31 -2.07 9.63
N LEU A 8 -12.45 -3.20 8.93
CA LEU A 8 -11.52 -4.32 9.06
C LEU A 8 -10.17 -4.01 8.40
N ILE A 9 -10.16 -3.25 7.31
CA ILE A 9 -8.95 -2.89 6.57
C ILE A 9 -8.07 -1.89 7.35
N PHE A 10 -8.65 -1.10 8.26
CA PHE A 10 -7.91 -0.21 9.17
C PHE A 10 -6.85 -0.94 10.01
N TYR A 11 -7.04 -2.23 10.29
CA TYR A 11 -6.06 -3.02 11.03
C TYR A 11 -4.82 -3.32 10.19
N PHE A 12 -4.96 -3.39 8.87
CA PHE A 12 -3.92 -3.82 7.93
C PHE A 12 -3.27 -2.66 7.16
N LEU A 13 -4.00 -1.57 6.93
CA LEU A 13 -3.48 -0.39 6.26
C LEU A 13 -3.16 0.67 7.29
N LYS A 14 -2.02 1.33 7.12
CA LYS A 14 -1.60 2.41 8.01
C LYS A 14 -1.04 3.59 7.19
N PRO A 15 -1.29 4.83 7.62
CA PRO A 15 -0.67 5.99 7.01
C PRO A 15 0.78 6.13 7.48
N ILE A 16 1.62 6.60 6.56
CA ILE A 16 3.01 6.99 6.80
C ILE A 16 3.06 8.52 6.87
N TYR A 17 3.70 9.01 7.91
CA TYR A 17 3.88 10.42 8.17
C TYR A 17 5.35 10.83 8.17
N ALA A 18 5.57 12.12 7.97
CA ALA A 18 6.83 12.81 8.24
C ALA A 18 6.56 14.02 9.15
N PHE A 19 7.59 14.53 9.83
CA PHE A 19 7.50 15.79 10.57
C PHE A 19 8.33 16.89 9.89
N GLU A 20 7.65 17.88 9.31
CA GLU A 20 8.28 19.05 8.70
C GLU A 20 7.91 20.28 9.52
N HIS A 21 8.91 21.02 10.02
CA HIS A 21 8.69 22.21 10.85
C HIS A 21 7.73 21.99 12.05
N ARG A 22 7.89 20.86 12.76
CA ARG A 22 7.01 20.40 13.86
C ARG A 22 5.57 20.03 13.44
N LYS A 23 5.29 19.97 12.14
CA LYS A 23 3.98 19.59 11.61
C LYS A 23 4.03 18.18 11.06
N ARG A 24 3.03 17.37 11.42
CA ARG A 24 2.85 16.03 10.87
C ARG A 24 2.26 16.13 9.46
N ILE A 25 2.95 15.57 8.48
CA ILE A 25 2.52 15.54 7.08
C ILE A 25 2.30 14.09 6.67
N HIS A 26 1.15 13.82 6.07
CA HIS A 26 0.85 12.51 5.51
C HIS A 26 1.53 12.35 4.15
N ILE A 27 2.42 11.35 4.02
CA ILE A 27 3.28 11.15 2.85
C ILE A 27 2.77 10.02 1.95
N GLY A 28 2.20 8.97 2.54
CA GLY A 28 1.77 7.79 1.80
C GLY A 28 1.06 6.78 2.68
N THR A 29 0.55 5.72 2.05
CA THR A 29 -0.06 4.59 2.75
C THR A 29 0.92 3.43 2.78
N CYS A 30 0.78 2.54 3.76
CA CYS A 30 1.39 1.22 3.72
C CYS A 30 0.38 0.13 4.06
N VAL A 31 0.76 -1.10 3.70
CA VAL A 31 0.04 -2.32 4.04
C VAL A 31 0.95 -3.19 4.90
N LEU A 32 0.36 -3.77 5.95
CA LEU A 32 1.02 -4.70 6.85
C LEU A 32 0.78 -6.13 6.36
N PHE A 33 1.87 -6.87 6.15
CA PHE A 33 1.87 -8.22 5.60
C PHE A 33 2.74 -9.17 6.40
N GLU A 34 2.28 -10.41 6.54
CA GLU A 34 3.08 -11.53 7.02
C GLU A 34 3.51 -12.37 5.82
N ILE A 35 4.82 -12.54 5.66
CA ILE A 35 5.43 -13.29 4.57
C ILE A 35 6.44 -14.25 5.19
N SER A 36 6.26 -15.55 4.96
CA SER A 36 7.14 -16.60 5.51
C SER A 36 7.38 -16.48 7.03
N GLY A 37 6.33 -16.13 7.80
CA GLY A 37 6.39 -15.99 9.26
C GLY A 37 7.06 -14.71 9.78
N LYS A 38 7.46 -13.80 8.89
CA LYS A 38 8.01 -12.48 9.23
C LYS A 38 7.02 -11.37 8.90
N HIS A 39 7.10 -10.28 9.64
CA HIS A 39 6.16 -9.15 9.55
C HIS A 39 6.79 -7.99 8.80
N PHE A 40 6.07 -7.46 7.82
CA PHE A 40 6.54 -6.41 6.94
C PHE A 40 5.55 -5.27 6.85
N LEU A 41 6.10 -4.06 6.80
CA LEU A 41 5.44 -2.91 6.21
C LEU A 41 5.83 -2.86 4.73
N ILE A 42 4.82 -2.75 3.86
CA ILE A 42 4.98 -2.67 2.41
C ILE A 42 4.39 -1.36 1.91
N THR A 43 5.14 -0.63 1.10
CA THR A 43 4.69 0.66 0.52
C THR A 43 5.43 0.95 -0.79
N ALA A 44 5.13 2.07 -1.44
CA ALA A 44 5.86 2.52 -2.62
C ALA A 44 7.28 2.97 -2.24
N ALA A 45 8.28 2.71 -3.10
CA ALA A 45 9.68 3.03 -2.78
C ALA A 45 9.88 4.54 -2.63
N HIS A 46 9.22 5.34 -3.46
CA HIS A 46 9.29 6.81 -3.36
C HIS A 46 8.72 7.36 -2.03
N VAL A 47 7.88 6.61 -1.31
CA VAL A 47 7.39 7.01 0.03
C VAL A 47 8.51 6.85 1.06
N LEU A 48 9.17 5.69 1.10
CA LEU A 48 10.28 5.46 2.03
C LEU A 48 11.57 6.17 1.64
N ALA A 49 11.79 6.47 0.36
CA ALA A 49 12.96 7.23 -0.10
C ALA A 49 13.07 8.61 0.56
N GLN A 50 11.96 9.20 1.00
CA GLN A 50 11.95 10.46 1.75
C GLN A 50 12.69 10.34 3.09
N ARG A 51 12.92 9.12 3.62
CA ARG A 51 13.72 8.89 4.84
C ARG A 51 15.13 9.47 4.77
N SER A 52 15.69 9.58 3.57
CA SER A 52 17.00 10.21 3.35
C SER A 52 17.04 11.68 3.79
N ALA A 53 15.90 12.36 3.79
CA ALA A 53 15.78 13.78 4.14
C ALA A 53 15.03 14.02 5.47
N ILE A 54 14.14 13.11 5.88
CA ILE A 54 13.22 13.32 7.01
C ILE A 54 12.91 12.03 7.78
N GLN A 55 12.72 12.11 9.10
CA GLN A 55 12.27 10.96 9.89
C GLN A 55 10.81 10.62 9.54
N LEU A 56 10.58 9.37 9.14
CA LEU A 56 9.24 8.85 8.88
C LEU A 56 8.66 8.12 10.09
N TYR A 57 7.35 8.14 10.17
CA TYR A 57 6.56 7.55 11.25
C TYR A 57 5.41 6.73 10.70
N LEU A 58 5.16 5.60 11.33
CA LEU A 58 3.95 4.82 11.17
C LEU A 58 3.04 5.14 12.35
N GLN A 59 1.95 5.87 12.12
CA GLN A 59 1.21 6.52 13.21
C GLN A 59 2.16 7.39 14.08
N ASN A 60 2.42 6.97 15.33
CA ASN A 60 3.34 7.63 16.26
C ASN A 60 4.70 6.91 16.39
N LEU A 61 4.89 5.76 15.73
CA LEU A 61 6.08 4.93 15.81
C LEU A 61 7.13 5.39 14.77
N PRO A 62 8.34 5.82 15.18
CA PRO A 62 9.40 6.16 14.23
C PRO A 62 9.94 4.92 13.51
N LEU A 63 10.02 4.98 12.17
CA LEU A 63 10.64 3.93 11.37
C LEU A 63 12.16 4.11 11.41
N ARG A 64 12.88 3.21 12.09
CA ARG A 64 14.32 3.34 12.37
C ARG A 64 15.19 2.29 11.67
N GLY A 65 14.64 1.13 11.35
CA GLY A 65 15.34 0.04 10.66
C GLY A 65 15.68 0.34 9.19
N GLY A 66 16.44 -0.58 8.58
CA GLY A 66 16.65 -0.59 7.14
C GLY A 66 15.38 -0.98 6.39
N TYR A 67 15.35 -0.72 5.09
CA TYR A 67 14.32 -1.22 4.18
C TYR A 67 14.99 -1.73 2.92
N TRP A 68 14.35 -2.68 2.25
CA TRP A 68 14.76 -3.10 0.92
C TRP A 68 13.88 -2.41 -0.11
N THR A 69 14.50 -1.96 -1.18
CA THR A 69 13.79 -1.55 -2.39
C THR A 69 14.09 -2.54 -3.48
N ALA A 70 13.21 -2.62 -4.46
CA ALA A 70 13.61 -3.16 -5.74
C ALA A 70 14.73 -2.27 -6.34
N THR A 71 15.66 -2.85 -7.11
CA THR A 71 16.84 -2.10 -7.61
C THR A 71 16.44 -1.08 -8.68
N HIS A 72 17.36 -0.21 -9.12
CA HIS A 72 17.08 0.98 -9.96
C HIS A 72 16.38 0.76 -11.33
N GLN A 73 16.03 -0.47 -11.70
CA GLN A 73 15.23 -0.82 -12.90
C GLN A 73 13.94 -1.61 -12.59
N ASP A 74 13.69 -1.89 -11.31
CA ASP A 74 12.63 -2.77 -10.82
C ASP A 74 11.34 -1.99 -10.44
N PRO A 75 10.21 -2.69 -10.24
CA PRO A 75 8.98 -2.13 -9.66
C PRO A 75 9.17 -1.20 -8.45
N ASP A 76 8.48 -0.05 -8.46
CA ASP A 76 8.51 0.96 -7.38
C ASP A 76 7.80 0.46 -6.11
N PHE A 77 8.48 -0.37 -5.33
CA PHE A 77 8.07 -0.80 -4.00
C PHE A 77 9.24 -0.83 -3.03
N ALA A 78 8.91 -0.69 -1.74
CA ALA A 78 9.82 -0.89 -0.64
C ALA A 78 9.16 -1.74 0.46
N VAL A 79 10.00 -2.51 1.13
CA VAL A 79 9.63 -3.46 2.17
C VAL A 79 10.50 -3.19 3.40
N TYR A 80 9.86 -3.10 4.56
CA TYR A 80 10.50 -2.83 5.84
C TYR A 80 10.14 -3.98 6.79
N GLU A 81 11.14 -4.76 7.20
CA GLU A 81 10.96 -5.82 8.21
C GLU A 81 10.70 -5.16 9.57
N MET A 82 9.59 -5.51 10.20
CA MET A 82 9.20 -4.97 11.50
C MET A 82 9.71 -5.87 12.62
N SER A 83 10.32 -5.24 13.63
CA SER A 83 10.71 -5.90 14.87
C SER A 83 9.49 -6.19 15.77
N TYR A 84 9.66 -7.13 16.70
CA TYR A 84 8.60 -7.44 17.68
C TYR A 84 8.25 -6.22 18.55
N GLU A 85 9.24 -5.41 18.91
CA GLU A 85 9.05 -4.17 19.66
C GLU A 85 8.18 -3.18 18.90
N GLU A 86 8.41 -3.02 17.60
CA GLU A 86 7.61 -2.16 16.72
C GLU A 86 6.17 -2.66 16.55
N ILE A 87 6.00 -3.98 16.39
CA ILE A 87 4.68 -4.61 16.30
C ILE A 87 3.90 -4.40 17.59
N ASN A 88 4.52 -4.64 18.74
CA ASN A 88 3.90 -4.45 20.05
C ASN A 88 3.55 -2.98 20.34
N ALA A 89 4.32 -2.04 19.80
CA ALA A 89 4.02 -0.62 19.90
C ALA A 89 2.80 -0.19 19.05
N LEU A 90 2.41 -1.00 18.06
CA LEU A 90 1.20 -0.82 17.25
C LEU A 90 0.10 -1.69 17.85
N SER A 91 -0.49 -1.22 18.96
CA SER A 91 -1.43 -1.95 19.83
C SER A 91 -2.59 -2.67 19.12
N ASP A 92 -2.95 -2.26 17.89
CA ASP A 92 -4.06 -2.81 17.10
C ASP A 92 -3.71 -2.98 15.62
N CYS A 93 -2.54 -3.55 15.32
CA CYS A 93 -2.19 -3.94 13.95
C CYS A 93 -2.53 -5.41 13.67
N LYS A 94 -2.90 -5.69 12.41
CA LYS A 94 -3.01 -7.04 11.87
C LYS A 94 -2.26 -7.10 10.55
N PHE A 95 -1.87 -8.31 10.16
CA PHE A 95 -1.07 -8.55 8.98
C PHE A 95 -1.85 -9.41 7.99
N PHE A 96 -1.86 -9.01 6.73
CA PHE A 96 -2.41 -9.86 5.68
C PHE A 96 -1.49 -11.05 5.47
N SER A 97 -2.08 -12.22 5.23
CA SER A 97 -1.34 -13.41 4.83
C SER A 97 -1.12 -13.40 3.32
N GLU A 98 0.03 -13.91 2.88
CA GLU A 98 0.34 -14.15 1.46
C GLU A 98 -0.70 -15.00 0.72
N THR A 99 -1.49 -15.81 1.44
CA THR A 99 -2.62 -16.60 0.89
C THR A 99 -3.72 -15.75 0.23
N LEU A 100 -3.79 -14.44 0.54
CA LEU A 100 -4.76 -13.51 -0.04
C LEU A 100 -4.36 -13.00 -1.43
N ILE A 101 -3.14 -13.28 -1.88
CA ILE A 101 -2.63 -12.86 -3.18
C ILE A 101 -2.95 -13.91 -4.26
N ASP A 102 -3.23 -15.15 -3.84
CA ASP A 102 -3.60 -16.24 -4.71
C ASP A 102 -4.97 -16.00 -5.38
N GLY A 103 -4.99 -16.14 -6.70
CA GLY A 103 -6.22 -16.14 -7.49
C GLY A 103 -5.97 -15.93 -8.98
N PRO A 104 -7.05 -15.91 -9.79
CA PRO A 104 -6.93 -15.93 -11.24
C PRO A 104 -6.18 -14.70 -11.77
N PRO A 105 -5.55 -14.80 -12.94
CA PRO A 105 -4.87 -13.68 -13.58
C PRO A 105 -5.75 -12.42 -13.60
N ILE A 106 -5.11 -11.27 -13.36
CA ILE A 106 -5.77 -9.96 -13.44
C ILE A 106 -6.26 -9.75 -14.87
N LYS A 107 -7.58 -9.74 -15.06
CA LYS A 107 -8.24 -9.49 -16.35
C LYS A 107 -8.72 -8.05 -16.44
N GLN A 108 -8.67 -7.49 -17.64
CA GLN A 108 -9.28 -6.20 -17.95
C GLN A 108 -10.76 -6.17 -17.54
N GLY A 109 -11.22 -5.02 -17.06
CA GLY A 109 -12.61 -4.80 -16.65
C GLY A 109 -12.98 -5.45 -15.32
N LYS A 110 -12.09 -6.24 -14.70
CA LYS A 110 -12.32 -6.84 -13.39
C LYS A 110 -12.58 -5.72 -12.36
N ALA A 111 -13.72 -5.82 -11.68
CA ALA A 111 -14.09 -4.90 -10.60
C ALA A 111 -13.14 -5.09 -9.41
N CYS A 112 -12.70 -3.97 -8.84
CA CYS A 112 -11.79 -3.92 -7.71
C CYS A 112 -12.02 -2.66 -6.86
N GLN A 113 -11.38 -2.62 -5.72
CA GLN A 113 -11.38 -1.52 -4.78
C GLN A 113 -9.95 -1.00 -4.60
N LEU A 114 -9.79 0.31 -4.73
CA LEU A 114 -8.61 1.05 -4.32
C LEU A 114 -8.79 1.51 -2.87
N LEU A 115 -7.84 1.18 -2.02
CA LEU A 115 -7.87 1.50 -0.59
C LEU A 115 -6.58 2.19 -0.15
N GLY A 116 -6.74 3.19 0.71
CA GLY A 116 -5.63 3.93 1.28
C GLY A 116 -6.06 5.24 1.93
N TYR A 117 -5.09 6.04 2.33
CA TYR A 117 -5.29 7.32 3.00
C TYR A 117 -5.05 8.46 2.01
N PRO A 118 -6.07 9.17 1.51
CA PRO A 118 -5.81 10.30 0.61
C PRO A 118 -5.35 11.53 1.39
N VAL A 119 -4.26 12.18 0.97
CA VAL A 119 -3.77 13.44 1.57
C VAL A 119 -4.88 14.47 1.64
N SER A 120 -5.69 14.63 0.60
CA SER A 120 -6.74 15.66 0.51
C SER A 120 -7.75 15.65 1.66
N LYS A 121 -8.07 14.48 2.23
CA LYS A 121 -8.95 14.32 3.40
C LYS A 121 -8.21 14.43 4.72
N ASN A 122 -6.89 14.31 4.65
CA ASN A 122 -5.98 14.33 5.77
C ASN A 122 -5.14 15.64 5.81
N LYS A 123 -5.61 16.71 5.14
CA LYS A 123 -4.94 18.03 5.05
C LYS A 123 -5.17 18.93 6.28
N ASN A 124 -6.28 18.76 7.00
CA ASN A 124 -6.63 19.67 8.10
C ASN A 124 -5.89 19.35 9.42
N PHE A 125 -4.94 18.42 9.38
CA PHE A 125 -4.20 17.92 10.55
C PHE A 125 -2.96 18.75 10.87
N ILE A 126 -2.94 19.98 10.37
CA ILE A 126 -1.76 20.82 10.24
C ILE A 126 -1.57 21.75 11.47
N ASN A 127 -2.55 21.83 12.39
CA ASN A 127 -2.59 22.87 13.45
C ASN A 127 -3.18 22.47 14.83
N SER A 128 -3.32 21.19 15.22
CA SER A 128 -3.73 20.85 16.60
C SER A 128 -2.79 19.82 17.24
N ASP A 129 -2.57 19.96 18.56
CA ASP A 129 -1.89 18.98 19.41
C ASP A 129 -2.76 17.72 19.66
N GLU A 130 -3.92 17.63 19.00
CA GLU A 130 -4.85 16.52 19.15
C GLU A 130 -4.43 15.31 18.33
N GLU A 131 -4.63 14.12 18.90
CA GLU A 131 -4.42 12.85 18.22
C GLU A 131 -5.47 12.68 17.12
N VAL A 132 -5.08 12.98 15.87
CA VAL A 132 -6.02 12.90 14.75
C VAL A 132 -6.11 11.49 14.19
N CYS A 133 -7.34 10.97 14.10
CA CYS A 133 -7.64 9.70 13.46
C CYS A 133 -7.68 9.85 11.92
N PRO A 134 -6.71 9.28 11.18
CA PRO A 134 -6.65 9.41 9.73
C PRO A 134 -7.82 8.68 9.05
N GLU A 135 -8.36 9.29 8.00
CA GLU A 135 -9.51 8.74 7.30
C GLU A 135 -9.06 7.82 6.14
N ILE A 136 -9.38 6.54 6.26
CA ILE A 136 -9.23 5.56 5.18
C ILE A 136 -10.34 5.74 4.14
N ARG A 137 -10.01 5.65 2.86
CA ARG A 137 -10.98 5.67 1.77
C ARG A 137 -10.93 4.39 0.95
N LEU A 138 -12.10 3.98 0.50
CA LEU A 138 -12.34 2.91 -0.45
C LEU A 138 -12.96 3.52 -1.71
N VAL A 139 -12.39 3.21 -2.87
CA VAL A 139 -12.88 3.65 -4.18
C VAL A 139 -13.13 2.42 -5.02
N GLU A 140 -14.36 2.24 -5.46
CA GLU A 140 -14.70 1.22 -6.45
C GLU A 140 -14.14 1.62 -7.82
N THR A 141 -13.47 0.68 -8.47
CA THR A 141 -12.83 0.87 -9.77
C THR A 141 -12.72 -0.44 -10.55
N ARG A 142 -12.08 -0.41 -11.72
CA ARG A 142 -11.86 -1.55 -12.60
C ARG A 142 -10.44 -1.55 -13.14
N VAL A 143 -9.95 -2.74 -13.45
CA VAL A 143 -8.69 -2.91 -14.17
C VAL A 143 -8.83 -2.31 -15.57
N ALA A 144 -7.97 -1.35 -15.90
CA ALA A 144 -7.97 -0.64 -17.18
C ALA A 144 -7.25 -1.43 -18.29
N THR A 145 -7.47 -1.06 -19.55
CA THR A 145 -6.68 -1.55 -20.69
C THR A 145 -5.22 -1.14 -20.55
N SER A 146 -4.31 -2.07 -20.80
CA SER A 146 -2.89 -1.75 -21.00
C SER A 146 -2.66 -1.31 -22.45
N ASP A 147 -3.22 -0.17 -22.88
CA ASP A 147 -2.97 0.36 -24.24
C ASP A 147 -1.53 0.90 -24.42
N ASN A 148 -0.60 0.56 -23.51
CA ASN A 148 0.80 0.99 -23.55
C ASN A 148 1.71 -0.20 -23.85
N SER A 149 2.35 -0.17 -25.02
CA SER A 149 3.45 -1.07 -25.42
C SER A 149 4.70 -0.98 -24.53
N ASN A 150 4.77 -0.02 -23.60
CA ASN A 150 5.96 0.27 -22.79
C ASN A 150 5.83 -0.12 -21.31
N ILE A 151 4.79 -0.83 -20.89
CA ILE A 151 4.69 -1.35 -19.52
C ILE A 151 5.06 -2.82 -19.48
N ASN A 152 5.94 -3.17 -18.53
CA ASN A 152 6.15 -4.56 -18.19
C ASN A 152 4.91 -5.08 -17.46
N CYS A 153 4.02 -5.76 -18.19
CA CYS A 153 2.78 -6.35 -17.69
C CYS A 153 3.01 -7.46 -16.64
N GLU A 154 4.23 -8.00 -16.56
CA GLU A 154 4.63 -8.93 -15.49
C GLU A 154 4.68 -8.22 -14.14
N TYR A 155 4.97 -6.91 -14.13
CA TYR A 155 5.17 -6.15 -12.89
C TYR A 155 4.01 -5.22 -12.57
N TYR A 156 3.43 -4.64 -13.61
CA TYR A 156 2.46 -3.58 -13.46
C TYR A 156 1.11 -3.90 -14.09
N PHE A 157 0.09 -3.22 -13.60
CA PHE A 157 -1.22 -3.09 -14.25
C PHE A 157 -1.79 -1.71 -13.96
N TRP A 158 -2.89 -1.37 -14.64
CA TRP A 158 -3.59 -0.12 -14.45
C TRP A 158 -4.97 -0.34 -13.87
N VAL A 159 -5.43 0.60 -13.06
CA VAL A 159 -6.84 0.73 -12.68
C VAL A 159 -7.36 2.08 -13.13
N GLU A 160 -8.64 2.12 -13.51
CA GLU A 160 -9.32 3.36 -13.85
C GLU A 160 -9.40 4.28 -12.62
N TYR A 161 -9.42 5.58 -12.84
CA TYR A 161 -9.64 6.53 -11.75
C TYR A 161 -10.66 7.59 -12.16
N GLN A 162 -11.76 7.62 -11.42
CA GLN A 162 -12.85 8.58 -11.64
C GLN A 162 -12.56 9.88 -10.90
N LYS A 163 -12.39 10.98 -11.65
CA LYS A 163 -11.97 12.31 -11.15
C LYS A 163 -12.86 12.92 -10.06
N ASN A 164 -14.07 12.42 -9.86
CA ASN A 164 -15.09 13.06 -9.01
C ASN A 164 -15.08 12.61 -7.54
N LEU A 165 -14.20 11.68 -7.14
CA LEU A 165 -14.22 11.12 -5.78
C LEU A 165 -13.32 11.90 -4.79
N PHE A 166 -12.01 12.01 -5.06
CA PHE A 166 -11.02 12.80 -4.31
C PHE A 166 -9.60 12.54 -4.85
N SER A 167 -8.67 13.49 -4.77
CA SER A 167 -7.28 13.28 -5.29
C SER A 167 -6.62 12.02 -4.70
N PRO A 168 -6.08 11.10 -5.54
CA PRO A 168 -5.47 9.86 -5.08
C PRO A 168 -4.09 10.06 -4.42
N GLN A 169 -3.60 11.31 -4.39
CA GLN A 169 -2.38 11.68 -3.70
C GLN A 169 -2.40 11.20 -2.25
N GLY A 170 -1.35 10.52 -1.79
CA GLY A 170 -1.25 9.92 -0.45
C GLY A 170 -1.70 8.46 -0.37
N MET A 171 -2.43 7.96 -1.37
CA MET A 171 -2.81 6.55 -1.40
C MET A 171 -1.70 5.64 -1.92
N SER A 172 -0.60 6.19 -2.45
CA SER A 172 0.57 5.42 -2.90
C SER A 172 1.06 4.51 -1.78
N GLY A 173 1.29 3.24 -2.10
CA GLY A 173 1.60 2.20 -1.12
C GLY A 173 0.39 1.52 -0.45
N GLY A 174 -0.83 1.90 -0.85
CA GLY A 174 -2.07 1.29 -0.38
C GLY A 174 -2.38 -0.08 -1.00
N LEU A 175 -3.67 -0.40 -1.14
CA LEU A 175 -4.13 -1.71 -1.58
C LEU A 175 -5.10 -1.60 -2.75
N ILE A 176 -4.88 -2.42 -3.78
CA ILE A 176 -5.90 -2.80 -4.75
C ILE A 176 -6.35 -4.21 -4.42
N ALA A 177 -7.63 -4.38 -4.11
CA ALA A 177 -8.22 -5.67 -3.81
C ALA A 177 -9.50 -5.89 -4.60
N THR A 178 -9.97 -7.13 -4.67
CA THR A 178 -11.31 -7.48 -5.13
C THR A 178 -11.99 -8.32 -4.07
N LEU A 179 -13.32 -8.25 -4.02
CA LEU A 179 -14.12 -9.07 -3.13
C LEU A 179 -15.01 -9.96 -4.02
N ASP A 180 -14.71 -11.25 -4.06
CA ASP A 180 -15.58 -12.23 -4.70
C ASP A 180 -16.67 -12.66 -3.70
N ILE A 181 -17.93 -12.42 -4.04
CA ILE A 181 -19.10 -12.74 -3.20
C ILE A 181 -19.95 -13.88 -3.78
N SER A 182 -19.48 -14.57 -4.83
CA SER A 182 -20.29 -15.53 -5.60
C SER A 182 -20.62 -16.83 -4.85
N GLN A 183 -19.76 -17.27 -3.92
CA GLN A 183 -20.01 -18.46 -3.08
C GLN A 183 -19.59 -18.26 -1.62
N VAL A 184 -18.31 -17.97 -1.39
CA VAL A 184 -17.76 -17.63 -0.08
C VAL A 184 -17.02 -16.31 -0.23
N PRO A 185 -17.36 -15.26 0.54
CA PRO A 185 -16.68 -13.98 0.46
C PRO A 185 -15.17 -14.14 0.58
N ARG A 186 -14.45 -13.93 -0.52
CA ARG A 186 -12.98 -14.01 -0.57
C ARG A 186 -12.42 -12.67 -0.97
N LEU A 187 -11.62 -12.09 -0.06
CA LEU A 187 -10.77 -10.96 -0.37
C LEU A 187 -9.58 -11.46 -1.17
N GLN A 188 -9.33 -10.88 -2.34
CA GLN A 188 -8.13 -11.13 -3.12
C GLN A 188 -7.37 -9.83 -3.32
N ILE A 189 -6.08 -9.83 -2.97
CA ILE A 189 -5.18 -8.70 -3.12
C ILE A 189 -4.54 -8.76 -4.50
N LEU A 190 -4.69 -7.70 -5.28
CA LEU A 190 -4.23 -7.62 -6.67
C LEU A 190 -2.91 -6.87 -6.78
N GLY A 191 -2.80 -5.72 -6.10
CA GLY A 191 -1.65 -4.84 -6.27
C GLY A 191 -1.61 -3.65 -5.33
N MET A 192 -0.60 -2.83 -5.53
CA MET A 192 -0.31 -1.64 -4.75
C MET A 192 -0.31 -0.43 -5.68
N PRO A 193 -1.15 0.60 -5.43
CA PRO A 193 -1.14 1.83 -6.22
C PRO A 193 0.16 2.59 -5.97
N ILE A 194 0.78 3.07 -7.05
CA ILE A 194 2.07 3.78 -6.99
C ILE A 194 1.90 5.22 -7.50
N GLU A 195 1.32 5.39 -8.69
CA GLU A 195 1.35 6.65 -9.40
C GLU A 195 0.01 6.90 -10.11
N TYR A 196 -0.47 8.14 -10.03
CA TYR A 196 -1.64 8.59 -10.79
C TYR A 196 -1.23 9.31 -12.08
N ASP A 197 -1.55 8.72 -13.23
CA ASP A 197 -1.38 9.35 -14.54
C ASP A 197 -2.61 10.21 -14.87
N LYS A 198 -2.45 11.53 -14.71
CA LYS A 198 -3.51 12.52 -15.00
C LYS A 198 -3.98 12.52 -16.44
N ARG A 199 -3.11 12.16 -17.40
CA ARG A 199 -3.43 12.16 -18.83
C ARG A 199 -4.32 10.97 -19.17
N LYS A 200 -4.02 9.81 -18.59
CA LYS A 200 -4.76 8.56 -18.79
C LYS A 200 -5.95 8.39 -17.85
N THR A 201 -6.06 9.25 -16.83
CA THR A 201 -7.06 9.12 -15.76
C THR A 201 -7.03 7.71 -15.13
N ALA A 202 -5.81 7.22 -14.90
CA ALA A 202 -5.57 5.86 -14.44
C ALA A 202 -4.47 5.84 -13.39
N ILE A 203 -4.51 4.86 -12.51
CA ILE A 203 -3.50 4.64 -11.48
C ILE A 203 -2.67 3.42 -11.86
N LYS A 204 -1.35 3.61 -11.90
CA LYS A 204 -0.37 2.55 -12.10
C LYS A 204 -0.21 1.79 -10.80
N CYS A 205 -0.28 0.47 -10.89
CA CYS A 205 -0.18 -0.43 -9.74
C CYS A 205 0.93 -1.45 -9.95
N VAL A 206 1.68 -1.78 -8.88
CA VAL A 206 2.59 -2.93 -8.83
C VAL A 206 1.80 -4.15 -8.40
N ARG A 207 2.04 -5.32 -9.01
CA ARG A 207 1.42 -6.59 -8.61
C ARG A 207 1.95 -7.04 -7.24
N TYR A 208 1.06 -7.39 -6.32
CA TYR A 208 1.47 -7.84 -4.97
C TYR A 208 2.23 -9.18 -5.01
N GLN A 209 1.90 -10.06 -5.97
CA GLN A 209 2.63 -11.31 -6.16
C GLN A 209 4.13 -11.09 -6.39
N LEU A 210 4.48 -10.06 -7.15
CA LEU A 210 5.88 -9.72 -7.41
C LEU A 210 6.59 -9.27 -6.12
N ILE A 211 5.91 -8.48 -5.29
CA ILE A 211 6.44 -8.02 -4.01
C ILE A 211 6.71 -9.22 -3.11
N VAL A 212 5.75 -10.12 -2.94
CA VAL A 212 5.90 -11.31 -2.09
C VAL A 212 7.01 -12.23 -2.59
N ASN A 213 7.05 -12.53 -3.90
CA ASN A 213 8.12 -13.33 -4.48
C ASN A 213 9.50 -12.69 -4.24
N SER A 214 9.58 -11.36 -4.33
CA SER A 214 10.84 -10.63 -4.08
C SER A 214 11.27 -10.73 -2.63
N VAL A 215 10.34 -10.58 -1.68
CA VAL A 215 10.64 -10.73 -0.24
C VAL A 215 11.09 -12.16 0.08
N GLN A 216 10.35 -13.17 -0.40
CA GLN A 216 10.70 -14.58 -0.18
C GLN A 216 12.10 -14.90 -0.72
N ARG A 217 12.47 -14.37 -1.90
CA ARG A 217 13.81 -14.52 -2.45
C ARG A 217 14.88 -13.90 -1.56
N ILE A 218 14.67 -12.67 -1.08
CA ILE A 218 15.61 -11.98 -0.17
C ILE A 218 15.80 -12.79 1.12
N LEU A 219 14.73 -13.32 1.70
CA LEU A 219 14.80 -14.14 2.92
C LEU A 219 15.54 -15.46 2.68
N GLY A 220 15.34 -16.10 1.52
CA GLY A 220 16.07 -17.31 1.14
C GLY A 220 17.57 -17.06 0.96
N GLU A 221 17.96 -15.94 0.36
CA GLU A 221 19.37 -15.54 0.19
C GLU A 221 20.06 -15.25 1.53
N GLN A 222 19.33 -14.72 2.51
CA GLN A 222 19.86 -14.46 3.86
C GLN A 222 20.04 -15.74 4.69
N SER A 223 19.16 -16.73 4.51
CA SER A 223 19.19 -17.99 5.27
C SER A 223 20.35 -18.91 4.87
N ASN A 224 20.97 -18.65 3.71
CA ASN A 224 22.12 -19.40 3.18
C ASN A 224 23.48 -18.77 3.50
N LYS A 225 23.52 -17.70 4.31
CA LYS A 225 24.74 -17.03 4.78
C LYS A 225 24.99 -17.36 6.25
#